data_AF-Q7N8H7-F1
#
_entry.id   AF-Q7N8H7-F1
#
_cell.length_a   1.000
_cell.length_b   1.000
_cell.length_c   1.000
_cell.angle_alpha   90.00
_cell.angle_beta   90.00
_cell.angle_gamma   90.00
#
_symmetry.space_group_name_H-M   'P 1'
#
loop_
_entity.id
_entity.type
_entity.pdbx_description
1 polymer ?
#
loop_
_entity_poly.entity_id
_entity_poly.type
_entity_poly.pdbx_seq_one_letter_code
_entity_poly.pdbx_strand_id
1 'polypeptide(L)'
;MDSKSEIILLHWWQSMFMSPKQLKEKGIIPAPSTYRAQLKRCDSVEMAMLTEGFRALWLSLPDEISLSDNPIKLEYWATMAVALVHVKNNSDIKLAVAAGKKGGGNKPVVSELRFSQLQNAKTPNELLRRLCRVLQQIKGNISVLALARDIEEWFAEYEQLRPCKADRRIKVRWGMDYYRAASGKSVDLSDFH
;
A
#
# COMPACT_ATOMS: atom_id res chain seq x y z
N MET A 1 0.20 3.41 -12.53
CA MET A 1 -1.00 4.17 -12.17
C MET A 1 -0.73 5.58 -12.63
N ASP A 2 -1.70 6.24 -13.25
CA ASP A 2 -1.51 7.60 -13.72
C ASP A 2 -1.66 8.61 -12.57
N SER A 3 -1.25 9.86 -12.82
CA SER A 3 -1.31 10.93 -11.81
C SER A 3 -2.74 11.23 -11.35
N LYS A 4 -3.73 11.07 -12.22
CA LYS A 4 -5.14 11.33 -11.89
C LYS A 4 -5.66 10.32 -10.88
N SER A 5 -5.37 9.04 -11.09
CA SER A 5 -5.75 7.94 -10.20
C SER A 5 -5.05 8.04 -8.84
N GLU A 6 -3.77 8.49 -8.83
CA GLU A 6 -3.05 8.76 -7.57
C GLU A 6 -3.73 9.86 -6.74
N ILE A 7 -4.17 10.95 -7.38
CA ILE A 7 -4.88 12.05 -6.71
C ILE A 7 -6.21 11.55 -6.14
N ILE A 8 -6.99 10.80 -6.93
CA ILE A 8 -8.28 10.24 -6.51
C ILE A 8 -8.09 9.31 -5.29
N LEU A 9 -7.13 8.39 -5.36
CA LEU A 9 -6.83 7.47 -4.28
C LEU A 9 -6.37 8.20 -3.01
N LEU A 10 -5.54 9.23 -3.17
CA LEU A 10 -5.08 10.04 -2.05
C LEU A 10 -6.23 10.84 -1.42
N HIS A 11 -7.10 11.47 -2.21
CA HIS A 11 -8.27 12.19 -1.70
C HIS A 11 -9.27 11.25 -1.00
N TRP A 12 -9.50 10.07 -1.58
CA TRP A 12 -10.31 9.03 -0.96
C TRP A 12 -9.73 8.62 0.40
N TRP A 13 -8.42 8.37 0.49
CA TRP A 13 -7.78 8.08 1.77
C TRP A 13 -7.90 9.26 2.75
N GLN A 14 -7.60 10.49 2.30
CA GLN A 14 -7.67 11.70 3.12
C GLN A 14 -9.06 11.90 3.73
N SER A 15 -10.12 11.64 2.95
CA SER A 15 -11.53 11.77 3.39
C SER A 15 -11.86 10.93 4.64
N MET A 16 -11.12 9.86 4.91
CA MET A 16 -11.32 8.97 6.07
C MET A 16 -10.40 9.25 7.27
N PHE A 17 -9.33 10.03 7.09
CA PHE A 17 -8.26 10.17 8.10
C PHE A 17 -7.96 11.61 8.50
N MET A 18 -8.19 12.59 7.63
CA MET A 18 -7.93 14.00 7.94
C MET A 18 -9.06 14.61 8.77
N SER A 19 -8.75 15.67 9.51
CA SER A 19 -9.76 16.41 10.26
C SER A 19 -10.69 17.21 9.33
N PRO A 20 -11.94 17.53 9.75
CA PRO A 20 -12.86 18.32 8.94
C PRO A 20 -12.29 19.67 8.47
N LYS A 21 -11.45 20.31 9.29
CA LYS A 21 -10.79 21.57 8.93
C LYS A 21 -9.85 21.40 7.73
N GLN A 22 -8.97 20.39 7.80
CA GLN A 22 -8.01 20.12 6.73
C GLN A 22 -8.69 19.63 5.45
N LEU A 23 -9.80 18.89 5.59
CA LEU A 23 -10.62 18.45 4.46
C LEU A 23 -11.27 19.64 3.75
N LYS A 24 -11.81 20.60 4.51
CA LYS A 24 -12.38 21.84 3.97
C LYS A 24 -11.35 22.67 3.20
N GLU A 25 -10.13 22.79 3.73
CA GLU A 25 -9.02 23.48 3.06
C GLU A 25 -8.65 22.84 1.71
N LYS A 26 -8.87 21.53 1.56
CA LYS A 26 -8.61 20.76 0.34
C LYS A 26 -9.84 20.59 -0.56
N GLY A 27 -11.01 21.07 -0.16
CA GLY A 27 -12.27 20.84 -0.88
C GLY A 27 -12.71 19.37 -0.91
N ILE A 28 -12.31 18.57 0.07
CA ILE A 28 -12.63 17.14 0.14
C ILE A 28 -13.81 16.93 1.09
N ILE A 29 -14.78 16.12 0.67
CA ILE A 29 -15.94 15.74 1.49
C ILE A 29 -15.51 14.61 2.45
N PRO A 30 -15.82 14.69 3.76
CA PRO A 30 -15.49 13.61 4.70
C PRO A 30 -16.25 12.33 4.36
N ALA A 31 -15.56 11.20 4.39
CA ALA A 31 -16.18 9.90 4.19
C ALA A 31 -16.94 9.45 5.46
N PRO A 32 -18.01 8.66 5.31
CA PRO A 32 -18.66 7.99 6.43
C PRO A 32 -17.67 7.14 7.25
N SER A 33 -17.81 7.18 8.57
CA SER A 33 -16.95 6.38 9.49
C SER A 33 -17.06 4.87 9.25
N THR A 34 -18.19 4.42 8.68
CA THR A 34 -18.47 3.03 8.31
C THR A 34 -17.52 2.51 7.24
N TYR A 35 -17.07 3.34 6.30
CA TYR A 35 -16.21 2.92 5.18
C TYR A 35 -14.91 2.30 5.71
N ARG A 36 -14.23 3.04 6.59
CA ARG A 36 -13.00 2.59 7.24
C ARG A 36 -13.24 1.35 8.12
N ALA A 37 -14.37 1.30 8.81
CA ALA A 37 -14.68 0.20 9.72
C ALA A 37 -14.94 -1.12 8.96
N GLN A 38 -15.67 -1.06 7.84
CA GLN A 38 -15.93 -2.21 6.97
C GLN A 38 -14.62 -2.73 6.35
N LEU A 39 -13.84 -1.85 5.72
CA LEU A 39 -12.59 -2.24 5.05
C LEU A 39 -11.57 -2.88 6.00
N LYS A 40 -11.47 -2.40 7.25
CA LYS A 40 -10.59 -2.99 8.26
C LYS A 40 -10.98 -4.40 8.70
N ARG A 41 -12.23 -4.82 8.47
CA ARG A 41 -12.73 -6.15 8.82
C ARG A 41 -12.58 -7.15 7.67
N CYS A 42 -12.27 -6.68 6.47
CA CYS A 42 -12.02 -7.55 5.33
C CYS A 42 -10.71 -8.33 5.54
N ASP A 43 -10.78 -9.65 5.43
CA ASP A 43 -9.62 -10.54 5.42
C ASP A 43 -9.31 -11.13 4.03
N SER A 44 -10.15 -10.80 3.04
CA SER A 44 -10.03 -11.22 1.65
C SER A 44 -10.35 -10.07 0.68
N VAL A 45 -9.86 -10.18 -0.55
CA VAL A 45 -10.08 -9.21 -1.63
C VAL A 45 -11.55 -9.19 -2.03
N GLU A 46 -12.21 -10.35 -2.09
CA GLU A 46 -13.61 -10.49 -2.49
C GLU A 46 -14.54 -9.78 -1.50
N MET A 47 -14.29 -9.91 -0.19
CA MET A 47 -15.05 -9.16 0.81
C MET A 47 -14.86 -7.65 0.68
N ALA A 48 -13.65 -7.20 0.32
CA ALA A 48 -13.37 -5.79 0.14
C ALA A 48 -14.18 -5.20 -1.03
N MET A 49 -14.32 -5.94 -2.13
CA MET A 49 -15.08 -5.55 -3.31
C MET A 49 -16.56 -5.26 -2.99
N LEU A 50 -17.11 -5.91 -1.97
CA LEU A 50 -18.51 -5.77 -1.56
C LEU A 50 -18.75 -4.63 -0.57
N THR A 51 -17.71 -3.87 -0.17
CA THR A 51 -17.86 -2.78 0.79
C THR A 51 -18.26 -1.48 0.13
N GLU A 52 -19.01 -0.64 0.88
CA GLU A 52 -19.36 0.70 0.41
C GLU A 52 -18.12 1.59 0.26
N GLY A 53 -17.14 1.42 1.16
CA GLY A 53 -15.89 2.17 1.12
C GLY A 53 -15.06 1.91 -0.14
N PHE A 54 -15.01 0.66 -0.59
CA PHE A 54 -14.39 0.30 -1.87
C PHE A 54 -15.24 0.81 -3.05
N ARG A 55 -16.55 0.60 -3.04
CA ARG A 55 -17.43 1.06 -4.12
C ARG A 55 -17.32 2.57 -4.36
N ALA A 56 -17.22 3.36 -3.30
CA ALA A 56 -17.01 4.81 -3.38
C ALA A 56 -15.67 5.16 -4.05
N LEU A 57 -14.60 4.41 -3.77
CA LEU A 57 -13.34 4.56 -4.50
C LEU A 57 -13.50 4.18 -5.96
N TRP A 58 -14.04 2.98 -6.23
CA TRP A 58 -14.16 2.42 -7.58
C TRP A 58 -14.92 3.35 -8.54
N LEU A 59 -16.05 3.90 -8.10
CA LEU A 59 -16.87 4.82 -8.88
C LEU A 59 -16.26 6.21 -9.07
N SER A 60 -15.24 6.56 -8.29
CA SER A 60 -14.52 7.84 -8.45
C SER A 60 -13.35 7.75 -9.44
N LEU A 61 -12.96 6.53 -9.83
CA LEU A 61 -11.89 6.29 -10.80
C LEU A 61 -12.33 6.66 -12.22
N PRO A 62 -11.39 7.03 -13.10
CA PRO A 62 -11.68 7.24 -14.53
C PRO A 62 -12.31 6.01 -15.17
N ASP A 63 -13.20 6.22 -16.15
CA ASP A 63 -13.95 5.16 -16.84
C ASP A 63 -13.01 4.13 -17.50
N GLU A 64 -11.83 4.55 -17.98
CA GLU A 64 -10.83 3.65 -18.57
C GLU A 64 -10.27 2.61 -17.55
N ILE A 65 -10.46 2.88 -16.26
CA ILE A 65 -10.11 1.99 -15.16
C ILE A 65 -11.35 1.26 -14.66
N SER A 66 -12.43 1.99 -14.37
CA SER A 66 -13.62 1.42 -13.71
C SER A 66 -14.48 0.55 -14.62
N LEU A 67 -14.42 0.77 -15.94
CA LEU A 67 -15.10 -0.03 -16.97
C LEU A 67 -14.18 -1.03 -17.68
N SER A 68 -12.96 -1.24 -17.18
CA SER A 68 -12.04 -2.18 -17.81
C SER A 68 -12.49 -3.63 -17.59
N ASP A 69 -12.40 -4.45 -18.63
CA ASP A 69 -12.72 -5.89 -18.55
C ASP A 69 -11.63 -6.74 -17.86
N ASN A 70 -10.58 -6.13 -17.29
CA ASN A 70 -9.55 -6.88 -16.56
C ASN A 70 -10.02 -7.14 -15.11
N PRO A 71 -10.39 -8.38 -14.74
CA PRO A 71 -10.82 -8.69 -13.37
C PRO A 71 -9.75 -8.40 -12.32
N ILE A 72 -8.47 -8.46 -12.70
CA ILE A 72 -7.36 -8.24 -11.78
C ILE A 72 -7.22 -6.75 -11.42
N LYS A 73 -7.68 -5.82 -12.27
CA LYS A 73 -7.77 -4.40 -11.87
C LYS A 73 -8.70 -4.22 -10.68
N LEU A 74 -9.81 -4.95 -10.63
CA LEU A 74 -10.74 -4.91 -9.51
C LEU A 74 -10.06 -5.44 -8.23
N GLU A 75 -9.36 -6.56 -8.32
CA GLU A 75 -8.60 -7.15 -7.19
C GLU A 75 -7.48 -6.23 -6.69
N TYR A 76 -6.77 -5.59 -7.63
CA TYR A 76 -5.72 -4.62 -7.39
C TYR A 76 -6.23 -3.44 -6.57
N TRP A 77 -7.31 -2.78 -7.02
CA TRP A 77 -7.89 -1.64 -6.32
C TRP A 77 -8.53 -2.03 -4.97
N ALA A 78 -9.13 -3.23 -4.89
CA ALA A 78 -9.69 -3.75 -3.64
C ALA A 78 -8.58 -4.02 -2.61
N THR A 79 -7.45 -4.59 -3.05
CA THR A 79 -6.27 -4.80 -2.21
C THR A 79 -5.71 -3.47 -1.69
N MET A 80 -5.63 -2.45 -2.56
CA MET A 80 -5.24 -1.11 -2.16
C MET A 80 -6.18 -0.53 -1.10
N ALA A 81 -7.49 -0.60 -1.33
CA ALA A 81 -8.46 -0.03 -0.41
C ALA A 81 -8.30 -0.60 1.01
N VAL A 82 -8.16 -1.92 1.15
CA VAL A 82 -7.96 -2.55 2.46
C VAL A 82 -6.59 -2.22 3.04
N ALA A 83 -5.50 -2.30 2.26
CA ALA A 83 -4.17 -1.99 2.77
C ALA A 83 -4.07 -0.54 3.26
N LEU A 84 -4.61 0.41 2.51
CA LEU A 84 -4.50 1.85 2.82
C LEU A 84 -5.29 2.27 4.06
N VAL A 85 -6.40 1.60 4.42
CA VAL A 85 -7.09 1.88 5.69
C VAL A 85 -6.30 1.47 6.95
N HIS A 86 -5.20 0.73 6.78
CA HIS A 86 -4.22 0.48 7.84
C HIS A 86 -3.10 1.52 7.90
N VAL A 87 -2.94 2.39 6.89
CA VAL A 87 -2.03 3.54 6.91
C VAL A 87 -2.71 4.67 7.68
N LYS A 88 -2.18 5.01 8.86
CA LYS A 88 -2.76 6.02 9.76
C LYS A 88 -2.22 7.43 9.49
N ASN A 89 -0.95 7.52 9.09
CA ASN A 89 -0.27 8.77 8.82
C ASN A 89 0.43 8.65 7.47
N ASN A 90 0.19 9.61 6.59
CA ASN A 90 0.91 9.71 5.32
C ASN A 90 2.26 10.39 5.56
N SER A 91 3.33 9.60 5.58
CA SER A 91 4.72 10.07 5.68
C SER A 91 5.45 9.85 4.36
N ASP A 92 6.74 10.21 4.29
CA ASP A 92 7.57 9.93 3.11
C ASP A 92 8.29 8.56 3.17
N ILE A 93 7.97 7.74 4.17
CA ILE A 93 8.68 6.48 4.42
C ILE A 93 8.01 5.33 3.66
N LYS A 94 8.77 4.55 2.90
CA LYS A 94 8.28 3.34 2.20
C LYS A 94 8.03 2.19 3.17
N LEU A 95 7.16 1.25 2.77
CA LEU A 95 6.79 0.06 3.55
C LEU A 95 8.02 -0.73 4.04
N ALA A 96 8.90 -1.11 3.10
CA ALA A 96 10.07 -1.93 3.38
C ALA A 96 11.06 -1.23 4.34
N VAL A 97 11.27 0.07 4.16
CA VAL A 97 12.12 0.89 5.03
C VAL A 97 11.56 0.96 6.45
N ALA A 98 10.26 1.22 6.59
CA ALA A 98 9.60 1.26 7.90
C ALA A 98 9.63 -0.11 8.61
N ALA A 99 9.50 -1.20 7.86
CA ALA A 99 9.57 -2.56 8.37
C ALA A 99 10.98 -2.92 8.87
N GLY A 100 12.02 -2.52 8.14
CA GLY A 100 13.42 -2.80 8.46
C GLY A 100 14.03 -1.87 9.50
N LYS A 101 13.48 -0.68 9.71
CA LYS A 101 13.98 0.29 10.70
C LYS A 101 14.08 -0.35 12.08
N LYS A 102 15.16 -0.07 12.81
CA LYS A 102 15.33 -0.52 14.20
C LYS A 102 14.26 0.11 15.10
N GLY A 103 13.59 -0.73 15.88
CA GLY A 103 12.57 -0.30 16.85
C GLY A 103 13.20 0.19 18.16
N GLY A 104 12.47 0.03 19.27
CA GLY A 104 12.96 0.34 20.63
C GLY A 104 14.12 -0.56 21.14
N GLY A 105 14.81 -1.26 20.24
CA GLY A 105 15.96 -2.11 20.51
C GLY A 105 16.76 -2.35 19.22
N ASN A 106 17.78 -3.22 19.26
CA ASN A 106 18.64 -3.48 18.09
C ASN A 106 18.00 -4.39 17.01
N LYS A 107 16.68 -4.66 17.11
CA LYS A 107 15.94 -5.52 16.19
C LYS A 107 15.06 -4.66 15.26
N PRO A 108 14.88 -5.07 13.99
CA PRO A 108 13.91 -4.47 13.09
C PRO A 108 12.49 -4.47 13.67
N VAL A 109 11.66 -3.49 13.31
CA VAL A 109 10.24 -3.41 13.71
C VAL A 109 9.46 -4.66 13.26
N VAL A 110 9.77 -5.16 12.07
CA VAL A 110 9.22 -6.40 11.50
C VAL A 110 10.34 -7.40 11.38
N SER A 111 10.17 -8.62 11.89
CA SER A 111 11.20 -9.65 11.77
C SER A 111 11.46 -10.07 10.32
N GLU A 112 12.69 -10.49 10.03
CA GLU A 112 13.12 -10.92 8.69
C GLU A 112 12.23 -12.04 8.13
N LEU A 113 11.91 -13.04 8.96
CA LEU A 113 11.01 -14.14 8.58
C LEU A 113 9.64 -13.64 8.11
N ARG A 114 9.04 -12.67 8.82
CA ARG A 114 7.73 -12.14 8.46
C ARG A 114 7.80 -11.29 7.20
N PHE A 115 8.86 -10.51 7.04
CA PHE A 115 9.06 -9.71 5.85
C PHE A 115 9.35 -10.58 4.61
N SER A 116 10.12 -11.66 4.77
CA SER A 116 10.33 -12.68 3.74
C SER A 116 9.02 -13.38 3.36
N GLN A 117 8.15 -13.69 4.34
CA GLN A 117 6.79 -14.16 4.04
C GLN A 117 6.04 -13.13 3.18
N LEU A 118 6.04 -11.84 3.51
CA LEU A 118 5.40 -10.83 2.67
C LEU A 118 5.92 -10.85 1.23
N GLN A 119 7.25 -10.87 1.03
CA GLN A 119 7.86 -10.94 -0.31
C GLN A 119 7.44 -12.20 -1.08
N ASN A 120 7.27 -13.32 -0.38
CA ASN A 120 6.90 -14.60 -0.97
C ASN A 120 5.38 -14.82 -1.07
N ALA A 121 4.56 -13.76 -1.00
CA ALA A 121 3.15 -13.87 -1.34
C ALA A 121 2.97 -14.33 -2.79
N LYS A 122 2.08 -15.30 -3.00
CA LYS A 122 1.79 -15.88 -4.32
C LYS A 122 0.40 -15.52 -4.85
N THR A 123 -0.50 -15.09 -3.98
CA THR A 123 -1.87 -14.71 -4.36
C THR A 123 -2.24 -13.35 -3.76
N PRO A 124 -3.19 -12.62 -4.37
CA PRO A 124 -3.72 -11.37 -3.83
C PRO A 124 -4.17 -11.47 -2.37
N ASN A 125 -4.89 -12.54 -2.02
CA ASN A 125 -5.33 -12.81 -0.65
C ASN A 125 -4.16 -13.09 0.33
N GLU A 126 -3.06 -13.69 -0.14
CA GLU A 126 -1.85 -13.82 0.69
C GLU A 126 -1.13 -12.47 0.86
N LEU A 127 -1.00 -11.71 -0.21
CA LEU A 127 -0.39 -10.38 -0.19
C LEU A 127 -1.14 -9.50 0.80
N LEU A 128 -2.47 -9.41 0.66
CA LEU A 128 -3.32 -8.56 1.48
C LEU A 128 -3.16 -8.87 2.97
N ARG A 129 -3.31 -10.14 3.36
CA ARG A 129 -3.18 -10.57 4.76
C ARG A 129 -1.80 -10.26 5.33
N ARG A 130 -0.73 -10.46 4.55
CA ARG A 130 0.65 -10.20 4.98
C ARG A 130 0.93 -8.69 5.07
N LEU A 131 0.44 -7.90 4.13
CA LEU A 131 0.50 -6.43 4.17
C LEU A 131 -0.18 -5.89 5.43
N CYS A 132 -1.42 -6.28 5.69
CA CYS A 132 -2.17 -5.79 6.86
C CYS A 132 -1.43 -6.10 8.18
N ARG A 133 -0.82 -7.29 8.31
CA ARG A 133 0.01 -7.64 9.47
C ARG A 133 1.25 -6.74 9.61
N VAL A 134 1.97 -6.51 8.52
CA VAL A 134 3.15 -5.63 8.50
C VAL A 134 2.76 -4.19 8.83
N LEU A 135 1.67 -3.69 8.24
CA LEU A 135 1.14 -2.35 8.47
C LEU A 135 0.76 -2.11 9.93
N GLN A 136 0.17 -3.11 10.58
CA GLN A 136 -0.13 -3.06 12.01
C GLN A 136 1.14 -2.96 12.85
N GLN A 137 2.21 -3.72 12.53
CA GLN A 137 3.47 -3.68 13.27
C GLN A 137 4.19 -2.34 13.16
N ILE A 138 4.21 -1.75 11.96
CA ILE A 138 4.81 -0.41 11.74
C ILE A 138 3.85 0.73 12.13
N LYS A 139 2.71 0.41 12.76
CA LYS A 139 1.66 1.35 13.21
C LYS A 139 1.11 2.25 12.09
N GLY A 140 1.22 1.82 10.83
CA GLY A 140 0.68 2.53 9.67
C GLY A 140 1.31 3.90 9.39
N ASN A 141 2.57 4.13 9.76
CA ASN A 141 3.27 5.40 9.49
C ASN A 141 4.16 5.30 8.24
N ILE A 142 3.55 5.33 7.07
CA ILE A 142 4.22 5.18 5.77
C ILE A 142 3.55 6.05 4.70
N SER A 143 4.20 6.17 3.54
CA SER A 143 3.63 6.83 2.37
C SER A 143 2.47 6.02 1.78
N VAL A 144 1.32 6.67 1.67
CA VAL A 144 0.11 6.14 1.02
C VAL A 144 0.39 5.82 -0.45
N LEU A 145 0.96 6.79 -1.18
CA LEU A 145 1.22 6.63 -2.61
C LEU A 145 2.36 5.65 -2.89
N ALA A 146 3.42 5.60 -2.06
CA ALA A 146 4.47 4.61 -2.25
C ALA A 146 3.94 3.18 -2.04
N LEU A 147 3.11 2.96 -1.01
CA LEU A 147 2.44 1.67 -0.81
C LEU A 147 1.53 1.32 -1.99
N ALA A 148 0.78 2.29 -2.50
CA ALA A 148 -0.09 2.07 -3.64
C ALA A 148 0.71 1.61 -4.87
N ARG A 149 1.80 2.30 -5.21
CA ARG A 149 2.69 1.92 -6.31
C ARG A 149 3.32 0.54 -6.10
N ASP A 150 3.75 0.22 -4.87
CA ASP A 150 4.29 -1.10 -4.56
C ASP A 150 3.26 -2.22 -4.77
N ILE A 151 1.99 -1.99 -4.42
CA ILE A 151 0.90 -2.95 -4.69
C ILE A 151 0.68 -3.10 -6.20
N GLU A 152 0.66 -1.98 -6.94
CA GLU A 152 0.53 -2.00 -8.41
C GLU A 152 1.61 -2.84 -9.08
N GLU A 153 2.86 -2.60 -8.71
CA GLU A 153 3.98 -3.34 -9.28
C GLU A 153 3.93 -4.82 -8.92
N TRP A 154 3.46 -5.17 -7.72
CA TRP A 154 3.24 -6.57 -7.35
C TRP A 154 2.19 -7.24 -8.26
N PHE A 155 1.08 -6.57 -8.55
CA PHE A 155 0.05 -7.10 -9.44
C PHE A 155 0.54 -7.21 -10.89
N ALA A 156 1.31 -6.23 -11.36
CA ALA A 156 1.92 -6.28 -12.70
C ALA A 156 2.89 -7.47 -12.87
N GLU A 157 3.63 -7.83 -11.81
CA GLU A 157 4.47 -9.03 -11.78
C GLU A 157 3.66 -10.32 -11.66
N TYR A 158 2.59 -10.31 -10.86
CA TYR A 158 1.68 -11.45 -10.70
C TYR A 158 1.01 -11.84 -12.02
N GLU A 159 0.58 -10.86 -12.82
CA GLU A 159 0.00 -11.05 -14.15
C GLU A 159 1.04 -11.34 -15.25
N GLN A 160 2.34 -11.35 -14.91
CA GLN A 160 3.44 -11.47 -15.88
C GLN A 160 3.42 -10.41 -16.99
N LEU A 161 2.77 -9.26 -16.76
CA LEU A 161 2.57 -8.21 -17.77
C LEU A 161 3.87 -7.54 -18.22
N ARG A 162 4.98 -7.72 -17.50
CA ARG A 162 6.28 -7.13 -17.84
C ARG A 162 7.43 -8.10 -17.64
N PRO A 163 8.33 -8.27 -18.63
CA PRO A 163 9.63 -8.88 -18.39
C PRO A 163 10.48 -7.94 -17.52
N CYS A 164 10.47 -8.14 -16.21
CA CYS A 164 11.27 -7.35 -15.28
C CYS A 164 12.70 -7.88 -15.21
N LYS A 165 13.68 -7.01 -15.50
CA LYS A 165 15.08 -7.21 -15.07
C LYS A 165 15.10 -7.53 -13.56
N ALA A 166 15.98 -8.42 -13.13
CA ALA A 166 15.95 -8.96 -11.77
C ALA A 166 16.03 -7.88 -10.66
N ASP A 167 16.74 -6.78 -10.92
CA ASP A 167 16.90 -5.60 -10.04
C ASP A 167 15.63 -4.74 -9.92
N ARG A 168 14.70 -4.86 -10.88
CA ARG A 168 13.43 -4.11 -10.91
C ARG A 168 12.26 -4.86 -10.28
N ARG A 169 12.48 -6.09 -9.80
CA ARG A 169 11.43 -6.86 -9.15
C ARG A 169 11.06 -6.25 -7.81
N ILE A 170 9.77 -6.07 -7.54
CA ILE A 170 9.23 -5.50 -6.29
C ILE A 170 9.80 -6.23 -5.06
N LYS A 171 9.92 -7.57 -5.15
CA LYS A 171 10.45 -8.42 -4.08
C LYS A 171 11.92 -8.10 -3.77
N VAL A 172 12.73 -7.87 -4.80
CA VAL A 172 14.15 -7.50 -4.66
C VAL A 172 14.27 -6.10 -4.07
N ARG A 173 13.50 -5.13 -4.58
CA ARG A 173 13.49 -3.76 -4.05
C ARG A 173 13.08 -3.71 -2.58
N TRP A 174 12.00 -4.41 -2.22
CA TRP A 174 11.60 -4.58 -0.84
C TRP A 174 12.71 -5.18 0.03
N GLY A 175 13.37 -6.25 -0.44
CA GLY A 175 14.51 -6.85 0.25
C GLY A 175 15.64 -5.86 0.49
N MET A 176 16.09 -5.15 -0.56
CA MET A 176 17.18 -4.17 -0.44
C MET A 176 16.84 -3.04 0.54
N ASP A 177 15.65 -2.45 0.41
CA ASP A 177 15.20 -1.35 1.27
C ASP A 177 15.09 -1.79 2.73
N TYR A 178 14.56 -2.99 2.97
CA TYR A 178 14.44 -3.56 4.31
C TYR A 178 15.79 -3.86 4.95
N TYR A 179 16.68 -4.60 4.28
CA TYR A 179 17.97 -4.98 4.86
C TYR A 179 18.91 -3.77 5.02
N ARG A 180 18.83 -2.78 4.12
CA ARG A 180 19.52 -1.50 4.29
C ARG A 180 19.05 -0.78 5.56
N ALA A 181 17.74 -0.66 5.76
CA ALA A 181 17.18 -0.06 6.97
C ALA A 181 17.53 -0.86 8.24
N ALA A 182 17.55 -2.18 8.17
CA ALA A 182 17.89 -3.07 9.28
C ALA A 182 19.37 -3.00 9.68
N SER A 183 20.27 -2.88 8.70
CA SER A 183 21.72 -2.76 8.94
C SER A 183 22.13 -1.39 9.49
N GLY A 184 21.26 -0.37 9.39
CA GLY A 184 21.59 1.01 9.79
C GLY A 184 22.53 1.73 8.82
N LYS A 185 22.82 1.15 7.65
CA LYS A 185 23.58 1.83 6.59
C LYS A 185 22.66 2.83 5.88
N SER A 186 22.76 4.11 6.23
CA SER A 186 22.39 5.19 5.31
C SER A 186 23.39 5.15 4.16
N VAL A 187 22.93 4.85 2.94
CA VAL A 187 23.77 5.05 1.75
C VAL A 187 23.86 6.54 1.55
N ASP A 188 25.03 7.10 1.85
CA ASP A 188 25.40 8.43 1.37
C ASP A 188 25.52 8.30 -0.16
N LEU A 189 24.75 9.08 -0.90
CA LEU A 189 24.71 9.01 -2.37
C LEU A 189 25.97 9.62 -3.02
N SER A 190 27.01 9.92 -2.24
CA SER A 190 28.31 10.42 -2.67
C SER A 190 29.22 9.36 -3.29
N ASP A 191 28.95 8.06 -3.09
CA ASP A 191 29.89 6.98 -3.49
C ASP A 191 29.67 6.47 -4.92
N PHE A 192 28.84 7.15 -5.71
CA PHE A 192 28.68 6.88 -7.14
C PHE A 192 28.94 8.17 -7.94
N HIS A 193 30.20 8.58 -7.99
CA HIS A 193 30.74 9.46 -9.04
C HIS A 193 32.00 8.83 -9.62
#